data_AF-A0AAW4LAN7-F1
#
_entry.id   AF-A0AAW4LAN7-F1
#
_cell.length_a   1.000
_cell.length_b   1.000
_cell.length_c   1.000
_cell.angle_alpha   90.00
_cell.angle_beta   90.00
_cell.angle_gamma   90.00
#
_symmetry.space_group_name_H-M   'P 1'
#
loop_
_entity.id
_entity.type
_entity.pdbx_description
1 polymer ?
#
loop_
_entity_poly.entity_id
_entity_poly.type
_entity_poly.pdbx_seq_one_letter_code
_entity_poly.pdbx_strand_id
1 'polypeptide(L)'
;MTRRRNSLKIAFLLLALIAGATGCKKEENAAPSPAKAAKPAQQVVQKQMTSAGGVVAKGVQKQPSSSKGQVKAIQQQSSSIKRVAINESQIDFSNRKDPFKPFIVQPVMPVKKGVTSANQNALPIQSFDVNKFMLAGIIAGLKENRALIVDPYRKGYVVKAGMLLGNNNGRITKISNNAVEVLEQFRDDNGILRKRTVRLVLPQKK
;
A
#
# COMPACT_ATOMS: atom_id res chain seq x y z
N MET A 1 -21.06 -32.69 -48.39
CA MET A 1 -19.83 -32.05 -48.91
C MET A 1 -19.32 -31.06 -47.87
N THR A 2 -18.45 -31.43 -46.93
CA THR A 2 -16.97 -31.63 -47.01
C THR A 2 -16.17 -30.41 -46.55
N ARG A 3 -15.46 -30.56 -45.41
CA ARG A 3 -14.47 -29.63 -44.84
C ARG A 3 -13.39 -29.21 -45.84
N ARG A 4 -12.78 -28.03 -45.65
CA ARG A 4 -11.32 -27.85 -45.85
C ARG A 4 -10.67 -27.15 -44.65
N ARG A 5 -9.59 -27.77 -44.16
CA ARG A 5 -8.62 -27.25 -43.18
C ARG A 5 -7.29 -27.03 -43.91
N ASN A 6 -6.36 -26.32 -43.26
CA ASN A 6 -4.91 -26.25 -43.56
C ASN A 6 -4.47 -25.48 -44.81
N SER A 7 -3.81 -24.34 -44.58
CA SER A 7 -2.72 -23.79 -45.42
C SER A 7 -1.36 -23.81 -44.69
N LEU A 8 -1.30 -24.35 -43.46
CA LEU A 8 -0.12 -24.46 -42.60
C LEU A 8 0.86 -25.56 -43.06
N LYS A 9 1.28 -25.56 -44.35
CA LYS A 9 2.27 -26.52 -44.91
C LYS A 9 3.14 -26.02 -46.09
N ILE A 10 3.12 -24.73 -46.47
CA ILE A 10 3.86 -24.26 -47.67
C ILE A 10 5.18 -23.52 -47.35
N ALA A 11 5.36 -22.96 -46.15
CA ALA A 11 6.59 -22.26 -45.76
C ALA A 11 7.75 -23.17 -45.29
N PHE A 12 7.77 -24.45 -45.70
CA PHE A 12 8.77 -25.45 -45.28
C PHE A 12 9.67 -25.96 -46.44
N LEU A 13 9.59 -25.34 -47.63
CA LEU A 13 10.32 -25.76 -48.84
C LEU A 13 11.30 -24.68 -49.35
N LEU A 14 12.21 -24.25 -48.48
CA LEU A 14 13.38 -23.41 -48.78
C LEU A 14 14.40 -23.54 -47.62
N LEU A 15 14.65 -24.76 -47.12
CA LEU A 15 15.72 -25.65 -47.60
C LEU A 15 17.07 -24.93 -47.85
N ALA A 16 17.88 -24.94 -46.79
CA ALA A 16 19.33 -25.16 -46.77
C ALA A 16 20.24 -24.45 -47.79
N LEU A 17 21.03 -23.48 -47.30
CA LEU A 17 22.37 -23.20 -47.86
C LEU A 17 23.37 -22.57 -46.86
N ILE A 18 23.37 -22.97 -45.58
CA ILE A 18 24.54 -22.77 -44.70
C ILE A 18 24.75 -24.01 -43.82
N ALA A 19 25.65 -24.88 -44.26
CA ALA A 19 26.22 -25.96 -43.46
C ALA A 19 27.73 -26.02 -43.73
N GLY A 20 28.55 -26.10 -42.67
CA GLY A 20 29.99 -26.37 -42.78
C GLY A 20 30.86 -25.62 -41.77
N ALA A 21 31.78 -26.39 -41.14
CA ALA A 21 32.84 -26.02 -40.17
C ALA A 21 32.45 -26.06 -38.67
N THR A 22 32.37 -27.23 -38.02
CA THR A 22 33.48 -28.03 -37.45
C THR A 22 34.57 -27.22 -36.71
N GLY A 23 34.69 -27.43 -35.40
CA GLY A 23 35.70 -26.75 -34.57
C GLY A 23 35.72 -27.18 -33.10
N CYS A 24 35.86 -28.48 -32.83
CA CYS A 24 36.13 -28.93 -31.45
C CYS A 24 37.56 -28.52 -31.05
N LYS A 25 37.70 -27.79 -29.93
CA LYS A 25 38.93 -27.83 -29.15
C LYS A 25 38.63 -27.71 -27.65
N LYS A 26 38.79 -28.84 -26.96
CA LYS A 26 38.94 -28.94 -25.51
C LYS A 26 40.43 -28.74 -25.22
N GLU A 27 40.79 -27.69 -24.50
CA GLU A 27 42.11 -27.58 -23.87
C GLU A 27 41.94 -27.26 -22.39
N GLU A 28 42.67 -28.01 -21.57
CA GLU A 28 42.59 -28.10 -20.12
C GLU A 28 44.00 -27.80 -19.60
N ASN A 29 44.17 -26.71 -18.85
CA ASN A 29 45.37 -26.28 -18.10
C ASN A 29 45.11 -24.81 -17.66
N ALA A 30 45.57 -24.30 -16.52
CA ALA A 30 46.09 -24.91 -15.29
C ALA A 30 45.85 -23.92 -14.12
N ALA A 31 46.15 -24.30 -12.89
CA ALA A 31 46.02 -23.44 -11.71
C ALA A 31 46.96 -22.21 -11.76
N PRO A 32 46.71 -21.19 -10.91
CA PRO A 32 47.62 -21.10 -9.76
C PRO A 32 46.92 -20.96 -8.40
N SER A 33 47.55 -21.60 -7.41
CA SER A 33 47.27 -21.56 -5.97
C SER A 33 48.53 -22.13 -5.28
N PRO A 34 48.87 -21.85 -4.00
CA PRO A 34 48.55 -20.70 -3.15
C PRO A 34 49.79 -20.10 -2.43
N ALA A 35 49.61 -18.97 -1.74
CA ALA A 35 50.37 -18.56 -0.56
C ALA A 35 49.35 -18.04 0.48
N LYS A 36 49.16 -18.53 1.72
CA LYS A 36 50.07 -19.07 2.76
C LYS A 36 51.09 -18.01 3.19
N ALA A 37 51.17 -17.50 4.43
CA ALA A 37 50.48 -17.74 5.71
C ALA A 37 50.24 -16.34 6.40
N ALA A 38 49.60 -16.17 7.56
CA ALA A 38 49.51 -17.03 8.73
C ALA A 38 48.29 -16.75 9.66
N LYS A 39 47.81 -17.82 10.30
CA LYS A 39 47.31 -17.83 11.69
C LYS A 39 48.45 -18.39 12.57
N PRO A 40 48.48 -18.14 13.90
CA PRO A 40 47.74 -18.96 14.87
C PRO A 40 46.90 -18.07 15.83
N ALA A 41 45.67 -18.46 16.22
CA ALA A 41 45.31 -19.34 17.35
C ALA A 41 45.38 -18.63 18.74
N GLN A 42 44.56 -18.90 19.77
CA GLN A 42 43.27 -19.63 19.94
C GLN A 42 42.79 -19.40 21.40
N GLN A 43 41.73 -20.12 21.81
CA GLN A 43 41.29 -20.40 23.20
C GLN A 43 40.40 -19.30 23.85
N VAL A 44 39.13 -19.53 24.24
CA VAL A 44 38.45 -20.60 25.04
C VAL A 44 38.50 -20.31 26.56
N VAL A 45 37.55 -20.88 27.32
CA VAL A 45 37.24 -20.76 28.77
C VAL A 45 36.15 -19.70 29.04
N GLN A 46 34.85 -20.04 29.09
CA GLN A 46 34.11 -20.77 30.14
C GLN A 46 34.33 -20.27 31.58
N LYS A 47 33.29 -19.68 32.20
CA LYS A 47 33.04 -19.88 33.63
C LYS A 47 31.55 -19.82 33.96
N GLN A 48 31.13 -20.74 34.82
CA GLN A 48 29.77 -20.92 35.36
C GLN A 48 29.88 -20.94 36.90
N MET A 49 28.74 -20.80 37.61
CA MET A 49 28.60 -20.88 39.08
C MET A 49 29.18 -19.66 39.82
N THR A 50 28.75 -19.21 41.00
CA THR A 50 27.91 -19.72 42.13
C THR A 50 27.12 -18.51 42.74
N SER A 51 26.22 -18.55 43.75
CA SER A 51 25.55 -19.58 44.57
C SER A 51 24.41 -18.96 45.41
N ALA A 52 23.38 -19.76 45.74
CA ALA A 52 22.62 -19.79 47.01
C ALA A 52 21.80 -18.57 47.52
N GLY A 53 20.58 -18.87 48.03
CA GLY A 53 19.76 -17.96 48.83
C GLY A 53 18.26 -18.30 48.74
N GLY A 54 17.76 -19.19 49.60
CA GLY A 54 16.36 -19.61 49.60
C GLY A 54 15.69 -19.51 50.98
N VAL A 55 14.44 -19.04 51.00
CA VAL A 55 13.39 -19.26 52.03
C VAL A 55 12.05 -18.94 51.35
N VAL A 56 11.17 -19.93 51.11
CA VAL A 56 10.12 -20.44 52.02
C VAL A 56 8.97 -19.44 52.28
N ALA A 57 7.82 -19.76 51.65
CA ALA A 57 6.43 -19.51 52.03
C ALA A 57 5.97 -18.17 52.65
N LYS A 58 4.84 -17.62 52.14
CA LYS A 58 3.49 -17.75 52.79
C LYS A 58 2.42 -16.80 52.20
N GLY A 59 1.40 -17.38 51.56
CA GLY A 59 0.09 -16.73 51.29
C GLY A 59 0.08 -15.57 50.28
N VAL A 60 -1.07 -15.10 49.78
CA VAL A 60 -2.47 -15.53 49.96
C VAL A 60 -3.20 -15.41 48.61
N GLN A 61 -4.00 -16.43 48.26
CA GLN A 61 -4.90 -16.40 47.11
C GLN A 61 -6.08 -15.45 47.38
N LYS A 62 -6.46 -14.58 46.44
CA LYS A 62 -7.87 -14.16 46.35
C LYS A 62 -8.30 -13.70 44.96
N GLN A 63 -8.73 -14.67 44.16
CA GLN A 63 -9.80 -14.48 43.19
C GLN A 63 -11.06 -15.13 43.80
N PRO A 64 -12.20 -14.42 43.88
CA PRO A 64 -13.48 -15.09 43.91
C PRO A 64 -14.35 -14.70 42.71
N SER A 65 -14.92 -15.73 42.11
CA SER A 65 -15.95 -15.67 41.09
C SER A 65 -17.28 -15.09 41.61
N SER A 66 -18.02 -14.48 40.68
CA SER A 66 -19.48 -14.36 40.64
C SER A 66 -20.31 -15.10 41.70
N SER A 67 -21.07 -14.35 42.50
CA SER A 67 -22.29 -14.81 43.17
C SER A 67 -23.45 -13.89 42.79
N LYS A 68 -24.50 -14.45 42.16
CA LYS A 68 -25.68 -13.69 41.74
C LYS A 68 -26.53 -13.28 42.96
N GLY A 69 -27.03 -12.05 42.91
CA GLY A 69 -28.39 -11.69 43.36
C GLY A 69 -28.68 -11.71 44.87
N GLN A 70 -28.71 -10.51 45.46
CA GLN A 70 -29.99 -9.90 45.82
C GLN A 70 -29.84 -8.38 45.97
N VAL A 71 -30.66 -7.64 45.22
CA VAL A 71 -30.62 -6.17 45.15
C VAL A 71 -31.62 -5.62 46.16
N LYS A 72 -31.15 -4.81 47.13
CA LYS A 72 -32.06 -4.09 48.04
C LYS A 72 -31.96 -2.58 47.83
N ALA A 73 -33.00 -2.04 47.19
CA ALA A 73 -33.42 -0.64 47.18
C ALA A 73 -32.31 0.44 47.12
N ILE A 74 -31.81 0.72 45.91
CA ILE A 74 -31.30 2.06 45.60
C ILE A 74 -32.48 3.02 45.70
N GLN A 75 -32.30 4.08 46.51
CA GLN A 75 -33.34 5.03 46.87
C GLN A 75 -33.86 5.77 45.63
N GLN A 76 -35.17 5.69 45.38
CA GLN A 76 -35.80 6.34 44.24
C GLN A 76 -35.81 7.86 44.46
N GLN A 77 -34.94 8.58 43.73
CA GLN A 77 -34.96 10.04 43.73
C GLN A 77 -36.16 10.51 42.89
N SER A 78 -37.30 10.72 43.56
CA SER A 78 -38.53 11.22 42.94
C SER A 78 -38.41 12.70 42.58
N SER A 79 -37.72 13.01 41.47
CA SER A 79 -37.73 14.35 40.87
C SER A 79 -39.09 14.59 40.20
N SER A 80 -40.09 14.91 41.02
CA SER A 80 -41.44 15.32 40.61
C SER A 80 -41.42 16.71 39.98
N ILE A 81 -40.76 16.84 38.83
CA ILE A 81 -40.92 17.99 37.95
C ILE A 81 -42.34 17.91 37.40
N LYS A 82 -43.26 18.60 38.08
CA LYS A 82 -44.58 18.91 37.56
C LYS A 82 -44.37 19.65 36.25
N ARG A 83 -44.49 18.94 35.12
CA ARG A 83 -44.56 19.58 33.80
C ARG A 83 -45.77 20.50 33.86
N VAL A 84 -45.51 21.80 33.97
CA VAL A 84 -46.52 22.80 33.65
C VAL A 84 -46.94 22.47 32.23
N ALA A 85 -48.23 22.23 32.02
CA ALA A 85 -48.80 22.20 30.69
C ALA A 85 -48.68 23.62 30.14
N ILE A 86 -47.53 23.93 29.56
CA ILE A 86 -47.41 24.99 28.58
C ILE A 86 -48.46 24.62 27.54
N ASN A 87 -49.41 25.51 27.27
CA ASN A 87 -50.29 25.33 26.13
C ASN A 87 -49.39 25.32 24.91
N GLU A 88 -49.05 24.12 24.44
CA GLU A 88 -48.15 23.93 23.31
C GLU A 88 -48.81 24.63 22.14
N SER A 89 -48.22 25.76 21.74
CA SER A 89 -48.49 26.35 20.43
C SER A 89 -47.95 25.34 19.44
N GLN A 90 -48.81 24.37 19.08
CA GLN A 90 -48.48 23.21 18.29
C GLN A 90 -47.88 23.69 16.96
N ILE A 91 -46.55 23.69 16.87
CA ILE A 91 -45.85 24.27 15.73
C ILE A 91 -46.03 23.29 14.58
N ASP A 92 -47.02 23.56 13.73
CA ASP A 92 -47.19 22.80 12.51
C ASP A 92 -46.06 23.14 11.53
N PHE A 93 -45.20 22.14 11.32
CA PHE A 93 -44.09 22.20 10.36
C PHE A 93 -44.52 21.77 8.95
N SER A 94 -45.73 21.20 8.78
CA SER A 94 -46.19 20.60 7.52
C SER A 94 -46.27 21.60 6.38
N ASN A 95 -46.62 22.86 6.69
CA ASN A 95 -46.78 23.94 5.71
C ASN A 95 -45.57 24.92 5.67
N ARG A 96 -44.45 24.58 6.31
CA ARG A 96 -43.22 25.40 6.30
C ARG A 96 -42.23 24.83 5.29
N LYS A 97 -41.60 25.71 4.49
CA LYS A 97 -40.50 25.29 3.62
C LYS A 97 -39.31 24.89 4.49
N ASP A 98 -38.84 23.66 4.29
CA ASP A 98 -37.69 23.08 4.96
C ASP A 98 -36.42 23.91 4.69
N PRO A 99 -35.78 24.50 5.71
CA PRO A 99 -34.62 25.38 5.53
C PRO A 99 -33.37 24.63 5.03
N PHE A 100 -33.39 23.29 5.02
CA PHE A 100 -32.30 22.45 4.52
C PHE A 100 -32.56 21.89 3.11
N LYS A 101 -33.74 22.14 2.51
CA LYS A 101 -33.99 21.83 1.09
C LYS A 101 -33.51 22.99 0.22
N PRO A 102 -32.64 22.75 -0.79
CA PRO A 102 -32.17 23.81 -1.66
C PRO A 102 -33.34 24.37 -2.48
N PHE A 103 -33.48 25.71 -2.46
CA PHE A 103 -34.55 26.40 -3.21
C PHE A 103 -34.45 26.22 -4.74
N ILE A 104 -33.26 25.89 -5.24
CA ILE A 104 -32.98 25.69 -6.67
C ILE A 104 -32.75 24.19 -6.90
N VAL A 105 -33.76 23.51 -7.40
CA VAL A 105 -33.58 22.18 -8.01
C VAL A 105 -32.92 22.39 -9.36
N GLN A 106 -31.59 22.23 -9.43
CA GLN A 106 -30.89 22.27 -10.71
C GLN A 106 -31.39 21.11 -11.58
N PRO A 107 -31.86 21.35 -12.82
CA PRO A 107 -32.27 20.27 -13.71
C PRO A 107 -31.05 19.40 -14.01
N VAL A 108 -31.14 18.11 -13.67
CA VAL A 108 -30.03 17.16 -13.85
C VAL A 108 -29.87 16.88 -15.34
N MET A 109 -29.10 17.71 -16.03
CA MET A 109 -28.83 17.53 -17.45
C MET A 109 -28.17 16.15 -17.67
N PRO A 110 -28.64 15.35 -18.65
CA PRO A 110 -28.03 14.06 -18.93
C PRO A 110 -26.61 14.26 -19.44
N VAL A 111 -25.63 13.95 -18.58
CA VAL A 111 -24.20 14.05 -18.90
C VAL A 111 -23.89 13.15 -20.09
N LYS A 112 -23.63 13.76 -21.25
CA LYS A 112 -23.22 13.05 -22.46
C LYS A 112 -21.89 12.34 -22.18
N LYS A 113 -21.92 11.02 -22.03
CA LYS A 113 -20.75 10.14 -21.90
C LYS A 113 -19.99 10.06 -23.24
N GLY A 114 -19.39 11.17 -23.66
CA GLY A 114 -18.95 11.40 -25.05
C GLY A 114 -17.60 12.08 -25.22
N VAL A 115 -16.80 12.18 -24.15
CA VAL A 115 -15.36 12.48 -24.23
C VAL A 115 -14.67 11.56 -23.22
N THR A 116 -13.57 10.93 -23.61
CA THR A 116 -12.73 10.12 -22.70
C THR A 116 -12.38 10.97 -21.50
N SER A 117 -12.93 10.64 -20.33
CA SER A 117 -12.98 11.57 -19.21
C SER A 117 -11.58 11.87 -18.70
N ALA A 118 -11.04 13.04 -19.07
CA ALA A 118 -10.04 13.71 -18.25
C ALA A 118 -10.61 13.70 -16.83
N ASN A 119 -9.91 13.03 -15.92
CA ASN A 119 -10.51 12.43 -14.73
C ASN A 119 -11.25 13.50 -13.91
N GLN A 120 -12.57 13.57 -14.03
CA GLN A 120 -13.45 14.56 -13.39
C GLN A 120 -13.42 14.46 -11.86
N ASN A 121 -12.81 13.40 -11.33
CA ASN A 121 -12.58 13.15 -9.92
C ASN A 121 -11.09 12.86 -9.65
N ALA A 122 -10.18 13.54 -10.37
CA ALA A 122 -8.74 13.43 -10.18
C ALA A 122 -8.35 13.90 -8.78
N LEU A 123 -7.64 13.04 -8.05
CA LEU A 123 -7.06 13.43 -6.77
C LEU A 123 -5.93 14.44 -7.01
N PRO A 124 -5.64 15.38 -6.09
CA PRO A 124 -4.51 16.31 -6.23
C PRO A 124 -3.16 15.60 -6.43
N ILE A 125 -3.01 14.40 -5.86
CA ILE A 125 -1.83 13.54 -6.02
C ILE A 125 -1.69 12.94 -7.45
N GLN A 126 -2.70 13.12 -8.30
CA GLN A 126 -2.73 12.73 -9.71
C GLN A 126 -2.57 13.93 -10.67
N SER A 127 -2.33 15.14 -10.16
CA SER A 127 -2.23 16.35 -11.00
C SER A 127 -0.85 16.58 -11.63
N PHE A 128 0.20 15.95 -11.11
CA PHE A 128 1.60 16.17 -11.52
C PHE A 128 2.24 14.93 -12.13
N ASP A 129 3.33 15.08 -12.87
CA ASP A 129 4.16 13.94 -13.28
C ASP A 129 4.84 13.27 -12.06
N VAL A 130 5.02 11.95 -12.12
CA VAL A 130 5.64 11.13 -11.05
C VAL A 130 7.03 11.68 -10.68
N ASN A 131 7.80 12.12 -11.67
CA ASN A 131 9.16 12.66 -11.48
C ASN A 131 9.21 14.02 -10.75
N LYS A 132 8.07 14.71 -10.61
CA LYS A 132 7.96 15.99 -9.89
C LYS A 132 7.72 15.82 -8.38
N PHE A 133 7.37 14.61 -7.95
CA PHE A 133 7.21 14.30 -6.53
C PHE A 133 8.54 13.97 -5.87
N MET A 134 8.69 14.39 -4.60
CA MET A 134 9.84 14.05 -3.76
C MET A 134 9.43 12.99 -2.74
N LEU A 135 10.21 11.92 -2.60
CA LEU A 135 10.06 10.98 -1.49
C LEU A 135 10.65 11.61 -0.23
N ALA A 136 9.81 12.03 0.72
CA ALA A 136 10.26 12.69 1.94
C ALA A 136 10.53 11.70 3.09
N GLY A 137 9.86 10.55 3.10
CA GLY A 137 10.05 9.54 4.14
C GLY A 137 9.38 8.21 3.81
N ILE A 138 9.82 7.16 4.48
CA ILE A 138 9.18 5.83 4.43
C ILE A 138 8.81 5.45 5.86
N ILE A 139 7.56 5.10 6.06
CA ILE A 139 6.98 4.68 7.34
C ILE A 139 6.94 3.15 7.30
N ALA A 140 7.89 2.51 7.98
CA ALA A 140 7.91 1.06 8.13
C ALA A 140 6.83 0.63 9.13
N GLY A 141 5.84 -0.12 8.66
CA GLY A 141 4.79 -0.70 9.50
C GLY A 141 4.95 -2.21 9.61
N LEU A 142 4.51 -2.79 10.73
CA LEU A 142 4.57 -4.25 10.97
C LEU A 142 3.84 -5.08 9.89
N LYS A 143 2.81 -4.50 9.25
CA LYS A 143 1.98 -5.15 8.23
C LYS A 143 2.28 -4.68 6.80
N GLU A 144 2.49 -3.38 6.61
CA GLU A 144 2.74 -2.77 5.30
C GLU A 144 3.63 -1.54 5.46
N ASN A 145 4.55 -1.34 4.51
CA ASN A 145 5.28 -0.09 4.38
C ASN A 145 4.40 0.97 3.72
N ARG A 146 4.52 2.21 4.19
CA ARG A 146 3.89 3.40 3.60
C ARG A 146 4.97 4.43 3.25
N ALA A 147 4.68 5.33 2.33
CA ALA A 147 5.59 6.40 1.94
C ALA A 147 4.95 7.76 2.14
N LEU A 148 5.73 8.73 2.63
CA LEU A 148 5.38 10.14 2.64
C LEU A 148 5.98 10.77 1.37
N ILE A 149 5.12 11.13 0.44
CA ILE A 149 5.47 11.75 -0.84
C ILE A 149 5.05 13.22 -0.80
N VAL A 150 5.92 14.12 -1.23
CA VAL A 150 5.69 15.56 -1.24
C VAL A 150 5.56 16.04 -2.69
N ASP A 151 4.52 16.83 -2.97
CA ASP A 151 4.28 17.43 -4.28
C ASP A 151 5.15 18.69 -4.52
N PRO A 152 5.16 19.24 -5.75
CA PRO A 152 5.89 20.49 -6.06
C PRO A 152 5.45 21.70 -5.21
N TYR A 153 4.23 21.68 -4.68
CA TYR A 153 3.66 22.71 -3.81
C TYR A 153 3.89 22.44 -2.31
N ARG A 154 4.82 21.52 -1.98
CA ARG A 154 5.22 21.13 -0.63
C ARG A 154 4.13 20.48 0.23
N LYS A 155 3.05 19.97 -0.38
CA LYS A 155 2.01 19.20 0.31
C LYS A 155 2.42 17.74 0.42
N GLY A 156 2.38 17.21 1.63
CA GLY A 156 2.71 15.81 1.93
C GLY A 156 1.49 14.90 1.84
N TYR A 157 1.66 13.74 1.19
CA TYR A 157 0.67 12.69 1.02
C TYR A 157 1.23 11.36 1.50
N VAL A 158 0.49 10.65 2.36
CA VAL A 158 0.84 9.28 2.78
C VAL A 158 0.21 8.29 1.80
N VAL A 159 1.04 7.47 1.17
CA VAL A 159 0.62 6.47 0.18
C VAL A 159 1.00 5.04 0.59
N LYS A 160 0.26 4.08 0.06
CA LYS A 160 0.52 2.63 0.18
C LYS A 160 0.68 1.99 -1.20
N ALA A 161 1.22 0.77 -1.23
CA ALA A 161 1.26 -0.03 -2.45
C ALA A 161 -0.14 -0.18 -3.07
N GLY A 162 -0.20 -0.17 -4.41
CA GLY A 162 -1.43 -0.23 -5.18
C GLY A 162 -2.15 1.11 -5.40
N MET A 163 -1.81 2.19 -4.69
CA MET A 163 -2.38 3.52 -4.97
C MET A 163 -1.90 4.09 -6.32
N LEU A 164 -2.69 5.01 -6.87
CA LEU A 164 -2.35 5.79 -8.05
C LEU A 164 -1.63 7.08 -7.66
N LEU A 165 -0.62 7.45 -8.44
CA LEU A 165 0.25 8.60 -8.29
C LEU A 165 0.49 9.23 -9.67
N GLY A 166 0.35 10.54 -9.72
CA GLY A 166 0.60 11.36 -10.90
C GLY A 166 -0.42 11.26 -12.04
N ASN A 167 -0.24 12.15 -13.02
CA ASN A 167 -1.12 12.37 -14.19
C ASN A 167 -1.23 11.15 -15.11
N ASN A 168 -0.14 10.39 -15.25
CA ASN A 168 -0.03 9.17 -16.04
C ASN A 168 -0.69 7.94 -15.39
N ASN A 169 -1.48 8.14 -14.31
CA ASN A 169 -2.09 7.08 -13.49
C ASN A 169 -1.07 6.02 -13.03
N GLY A 170 0.12 6.47 -12.60
CA GLY A 170 1.20 5.60 -12.16
C GLY A 170 0.80 4.80 -10.92
N ARG A 171 0.90 3.48 -10.97
CA ARG A 171 0.55 2.62 -9.83
C ARG A 171 1.79 2.32 -9.00
N ILE A 172 1.76 2.60 -7.70
CA ILE A 172 2.83 2.22 -6.78
C ILE A 172 2.89 0.69 -6.70
N THR A 173 3.98 0.09 -7.17
CA THR A 173 4.17 -1.37 -7.16
C THR A 173 4.78 -1.84 -5.85
N LYS A 174 5.77 -1.11 -5.33
CA LYS A 174 6.55 -1.52 -4.16
C LYS A 174 7.05 -0.31 -3.37
N ILE A 175 7.00 -0.42 -2.03
CA ILE A 175 7.58 0.54 -1.10
C ILE A 175 8.69 -0.19 -0.33
N SER A 176 9.92 -0.01 -0.79
CA SER A 176 11.15 -0.52 -0.16
C SER A 176 11.68 0.50 0.86
N ASN A 177 12.56 0.08 1.77
CA ASN A 177 13.07 0.92 2.87
C ASN A 177 13.87 2.17 2.45
N ASN A 178 14.24 2.30 1.16
CA ASN A 178 14.97 3.45 0.61
C ASN A 178 14.36 3.99 -0.72
N ALA A 179 13.28 3.38 -1.22
CA ALA A 179 12.71 3.78 -2.52
C ALA A 179 11.25 3.34 -2.70
N VAL A 180 10.51 4.13 -3.46
CA VAL A 180 9.18 3.79 -3.97
C VAL A 180 9.29 3.51 -5.48
N GLU A 181 8.76 2.37 -5.91
CA GLU A 181 8.67 1.97 -7.31
C GLU A 181 7.24 2.23 -7.82
N VAL A 182 7.13 2.88 -8.98
CA VAL A 182 5.87 3.34 -9.57
C VAL A 182 5.84 2.92 -11.03
N LEU A 183 4.81 2.17 -11.43
CA LEU A 183 4.59 1.75 -12.82
C LEU A 183 3.61 2.71 -13.49
N GLU A 184 4.11 3.58 -14.37
CA GLU A 184 3.32 4.56 -15.12
C GLU A 184 3.13 4.19 -16.59
N GLN A 185 2.19 4.88 -17.25
CA GLN A 185 1.93 4.77 -18.69
C GLN A 185 2.26 6.11 -19.35
N PHE A 186 3.31 6.14 -20.17
CA PHE A 186 3.69 7.34 -20.93
C PHE A 186 3.34 7.15 -22.41
N ARG A 187 3.10 8.26 -23.11
CA ARG A 187 3.09 8.26 -24.58
C ARG A 187 4.50 8.56 -25.07
N ASP A 188 5.01 7.66 -25.90
CA ASP A 188 6.25 7.83 -26.64
C ASP A 188 6.07 8.90 -27.75
N ASP A 189 7.16 9.38 -28.35
CA ASP A 189 7.09 10.43 -29.40
C ASP A 189 6.23 10.00 -30.61
N ASN A 190 6.16 8.69 -30.85
CA ASN A 190 5.32 8.03 -31.85
C ASN A 190 3.82 7.94 -31.45
N GLY A 191 3.41 8.55 -30.33
CA GLY A 191 2.04 8.47 -29.78
C GLY A 191 1.69 7.13 -29.11
N ILE A 192 2.57 6.13 -29.17
CA ILE A 192 2.34 4.78 -28.64
C ILE A 192 2.39 4.82 -27.11
N LEU A 193 1.36 4.25 -26.46
CA LEU A 193 1.36 4.04 -25.01
C LEU A 193 2.34 2.95 -24.60
N ARG A 194 3.33 3.31 -23.80
CA ARG A 194 4.35 2.42 -23.23
C ARG A 194 4.26 2.45 -21.70
N LYS A 195 4.73 1.38 -21.04
CA LYS A 195 4.83 1.31 -19.58
C LYS A 195 6.26 1.57 -19.15
N ARG A 196 6.44 2.38 -18.10
CA ARG A 196 7.74 2.68 -17.48
C ARG A 196 7.68 2.45 -15.98
N THR A 197 8.76 1.93 -15.39
CA THR A 197 8.94 1.94 -13.94
C THR A 197 9.80 3.13 -13.56
N VAL A 198 9.25 4.04 -12.76
CA VAL A 198 9.95 5.16 -12.13
C VAL A 198 10.29 4.78 -10.70
N ARG A 199 11.50 5.16 -10.24
CA ARG A 199 11.99 4.85 -8.89
C ARG A 199 12.29 6.15 -8.15
N LEU A 200 11.43 6.51 -7.20
CA LEU A 200 11.65 7.64 -6.31
C LEU A 200 12.53 7.17 -5.16
N VAL A 201 13.74 7.73 -5.03
CA VAL A 201 14.71 7.38 -3.98
C VAL A 201 14.61 8.35 -2.80
N LEU A 202 14.86 7.85 -1.58
CA LEU A 202 14.86 8.67 -0.38
C LEU A 202 16.16 9.51 -0.35
N PRO A 203 16.09 10.86 -0.29
CA PRO A 203 17.28 11.70 -0.25
C PRO A 203 18.03 11.46 1.05
N GLN A 204 19.30 11.09 0.93
CA GLN A 204 20.19 10.89 2.08
C GLN A 204 20.74 12.24 2.53
N LYS A 205 20.70 12.49 3.85
CA LYS A 205 21.40 13.64 4.45
C LYS A 205 22.90 13.37 4.38
N LYS A 206 23.65 14.31 3.78
CA LYS A 206 25.11 14.36 3.87
C LYS A 206 25.54 15.09 5.14
#